data_AF-A0A3R6KSX6-F1
#
_entry.id   AF-A0A3R6KSX6-F1
#
_cell.length_a   1.000
_cell.length_b   1.000
_cell.length_c   1.000
_cell.angle_alpha   90.00
_cell.angle_beta   90.00
_cell.angle_gamma   90.00
#
_symmetry.space_group_name_H-M   'P 1'
#
loop_
_entity.id
_entity.type
_entity.pdbx_description
1 polymer ?
#
loop_
_entity_poly.entity_id
_entity_poly.type
_entity_poly.pdbx_seq_one_letter_code
_entity_poly.pdbx_strand_id
1 'polypeptide(L)'
;MSGADFGQISTVPLVIFLVISGIIGMFPEGFLIIMPFMAIRKFGGGYHAKHAYICMIMSTGLLAGCLYAVSHFSVSRLIPLFLLVSGISIAINSPIDHENKRLTEQEKMRYQRTTIVLVLAACFVSVVMNVMGYNRYSSCVALGVILTGVLQLPVIIRKIMR
;
A
#
# COMPACT_ATOMS: atom_id res chain seq x y z
N MET A 1 0.77 25.85 3.47
CA MET A 1 -0.49 25.13 3.17
C MET A 1 -0.77 24.20 4.32
N SER A 2 -1.94 24.35 4.96
CA SER A 2 -2.24 23.78 6.27
C SER A 2 -2.46 22.27 6.17
N GLY A 3 -2.13 21.52 7.22
CA GLY A 3 -2.13 20.05 7.22
C GLY A 3 -3.48 19.36 6.93
N ALA A 4 -4.59 20.11 6.83
CA ALA A 4 -5.92 19.61 6.47
C ALA A 4 -6.11 19.41 4.95
N ASP A 5 -5.52 20.26 4.11
CA ASP A 5 -5.64 20.17 2.64
C ASP A 5 -4.86 18.96 2.08
N PHE A 6 -3.77 18.59 2.74
CA PHE A 6 -2.91 17.46 2.34
C PHE A 6 -3.55 16.09 2.57
N GLY A 7 -4.38 15.95 3.61
CA GLY A 7 -5.14 14.72 3.86
C GLY A 7 -6.19 14.46 2.77
N GLN A 8 -6.83 15.52 2.26
CA GLN A 8 -7.80 15.39 1.17
C GLN A 8 -7.13 14.95 -0.13
N ILE A 9 -5.97 15.51 -0.47
CA ILE A 9 -5.24 15.20 -1.71
C ILE A 9 -4.86 13.72 -1.81
N SER A 10 -4.35 13.09 -0.74
CA SER A 10 -3.96 11.67 -0.81
C SER A 10 -5.16 10.70 -0.82
N THR A 11 -6.37 11.15 -0.50
CA THR A 11 -7.56 10.30 -0.34
C THR A 11 -8.44 10.31 -1.60
N VAL A 12 -8.43 11.41 -2.37
CA VAL A 12 -9.15 11.55 -3.65
C VAL A 12 -8.93 10.38 -4.62
N PRO A 13 -7.69 9.99 -4.96
CA PRO A 13 -7.47 8.89 -5.91
C PRO A 13 -8.00 7.54 -5.42
N LEU A 14 -8.09 7.34 -4.11
CA LEU A 14 -8.65 6.12 -3.51
C LEU A 14 -10.16 6.07 -3.61
N VAL A 15 -10.83 7.20 -3.40
CA VAL A 15 -12.27 7.34 -3.59
C VAL A 15 -12.63 7.11 -5.07
N ILE A 16 -11.86 7.70 -5.99
CA ILE A 16 -12.04 7.50 -7.42
C ILE A 16 -11.89 6.01 -7.78
N PHE A 17 -10.85 5.35 -7.26
CA PHE A 17 -10.64 3.92 -7.51
C PHE A 17 -11.77 3.04 -6.94
N LEU A 18 -12.30 3.34 -5.74
CA LEU A 18 -13.48 2.64 -5.20
C LEU A 18 -14.69 2.78 -6.10
N VAL A 19 -14.99 4.00 -6.56
CA VAL A 19 -16.12 4.26 -7.45
C VAL A 19 -15.97 3.50 -8.77
N ILE A 20 -14.78 3.52 -9.37
CA ILE A 20 -14.48 2.78 -10.60
C ILE A 20 -14.62 1.27 -10.38
N SER A 21 -14.09 0.72 -9.29
CA SER A 21 -14.25 -0.71 -8.98
C SER A 21 -15.72 -1.11 -8.77
N GLY A 22 -16.53 -0.21 -8.23
CA GLY A 22 -17.98 -0.39 -8.08
C GLY A 22 -18.70 -0.42 -9.42
N ILE A 23 -18.39 0.52 -10.32
CA ILE A 23 -18.97 0.57 -11.67
C ILE A 23 -18.62 -0.67 -12.50
N ILE A 24 -17.40 -1.21 -12.33
CA ILE A 24 -16.94 -2.43 -13.01
C ILE A 24 -17.57 -3.70 -12.40
N GLY A 25 -18.23 -3.61 -11.23
CA GLY A 25 -18.80 -4.75 -10.52
C GLY A 25 -17.78 -5.57 -9.72
N MET A 26 -16.56 -5.05 -9.53
CA MET A 26 -15.46 -5.68 -8.77
C MET A 26 -15.20 -4.93 -7.46
N PHE A 27 -16.29 -4.53 -6.79
CA PHE A 27 -16.23 -3.78 -5.54
C PHE A 27 -15.51 -4.53 -4.40
N PRO A 28 -15.74 -5.84 -4.18
CA PRO A 28 -15.04 -6.60 -3.13
C PRO A 28 -13.52 -6.64 -3.36
N GLU A 29 -13.08 -6.83 -4.61
CA GLU A 29 -11.66 -6.85 -4.98
C GLU A 29 -11.01 -5.48 -4.80
N GLY A 30 -11.68 -4.42 -5.25
CA GLY A 30 -11.21 -3.04 -5.05
C GLY A 30 -11.06 -2.71 -3.57
N PHE A 31 -12.04 -3.08 -2.74
CA PHE A 31 -12.00 -2.86 -1.30
C PHE A 31 -10.86 -3.63 -0.61
N LEU A 32 -10.65 -4.90 -0.99
CA LEU A 32 -9.58 -5.74 -0.44
C LEU A 32 -8.17 -5.27 -0.85
N ILE A 33 -8.02 -4.58 -1.98
CA ILE A 33 -6.75 -3.94 -2.37
C ILE A 33 -6.53 -2.65 -1.55
N ILE A 34 -7.58 -1.83 -1.40
CA ILE A 34 -7.48 -0.51 -0.76
C ILE A 34 -7.24 -0.59 0.73
N MET A 35 -7.91 -1.51 1.44
CA MET A 35 -7.80 -1.64 2.88
C MET A 35 -6.34 -1.80 3.38
N PRO A 36 -5.59 -2.83 2.94
CA PRO A 36 -4.18 -2.98 3.33
C PRO A 36 -3.32 -1.85 2.80
N PHE A 37 -3.58 -1.35 1.57
CA PHE A 37 -2.85 -0.23 1.00
C PHE A 37 -2.95 1.03 1.86
N MET A 38 -4.16 1.43 2.25
CA MET A 38 -4.41 2.60 3.08
C MET A 38 -3.85 2.43 4.48
N ALA A 39 -4.08 1.27 5.11
CA ALA A 39 -3.61 1.02 6.47
C ALA A 39 -2.09 1.12 6.54
N ILE A 40 -1.37 0.39 5.67
CA ILE A 40 0.09 0.37 5.67
C ILE A 40 0.64 1.75 5.26
N ARG A 41 0.05 2.42 4.27
CA ARG A 41 0.50 3.76 3.86
C ARG A 41 0.28 4.83 4.94
N LYS A 42 -0.80 4.74 5.72
CA LYS A 42 -1.12 5.68 6.80
C LYS A 42 -0.10 5.61 7.93
N PHE A 43 0.31 4.40 8.33
CA PHE A 43 1.22 4.21 9.46
C PHE A 43 2.70 4.08 9.04
N GLY A 44 2.97 3.59 7.83
CA GLY A 44 4.31 3.33 7.33
C GLY A 44 5.06 4.57 6.87
N GLY A 45 4.35 5.68 6.71
CA GLY A 45 4.87 6.87 6.04
C GLY A 45 4.81 6.71 4.52
N GLY A 46 4.32 7.74 3.85
CA GLY A 46 4.31 7.85 2.39
C GLY A 46 5.32 8.88 1.94
N TYR A 47 5.87 8.71 0.74
CA TYR A 47 6.71 9.71 0.10
C TYR A 47 5.96 11.04 -0.01
N HIS A 48 6.33 12.03 0.82
CA HIS A 48 6.08 13.42 0.47
C HIS A 48 7.10 13.82 -0.60
N ALA A 49 6.79 13.42 -1.84
CA ALA A 49 7.38 14.07 -3.00
C ALA A 49 7.17 15.58 -2.82
N LYS A 50 8.13 16.39 -3.28
CA LYS A 50 7.96 17.84 -3.47
C LYS A 50 6.72 18.17 -4.32
N HIS A 51 6.15 17.16 -4.98
CA HIS A 51 4.96 17.17 -5.83
C HIS A 51 3.98 16.03 -5.48
N ALA A 52 3.00 16.30 -4.59
CA ALA A 52 1.99 15.32 -4.16
C ALA A 52 1.21 14.68 -5.32
N TYR A 53 1.02 15.40 -6.43
CA TYR A 53 0.29 14.92 -7.61
C TYR A 53 0.97 13.76 -8.34
N ILE A 54 2.31 13.66 -8.32
CA ILE A 54 3.03 12.54 -8.95
C ILE A 54 2.73 11.25 -8.19
N CYS A 55 2.75 11.30 -6.86
CA CYS A 55 2.38 10.15 -6.03
C CYS A 55 0.92 9.73 -6.28
N MET A 56 0.02 10.68 -6.47
CA MET A 56 -1.38 10.40 -6.80
C MET A 56 -1.54 9.68 -8.14
N ILE A 57 -0.93 10.20 -9.21
CA ILE A 57 -1.02 9.61 -10.55
C ILE A 57 -0.43 8.19 -10.53
N MET A 58 0.73 8.02 -9.90
CA MET A 58 1.38 6.70 -9.78
C MET A 58 0.55 5.71 -8.95
N SER A 59 -0.02 6.14 -7.81
CA SER A 59 -0.86 5.26 -6.97
C SER A 59 -2.15 4.86 -7.69
N THR A 60 -2.78 5.81 -8.40
CA THR A 60 -4.03 5.56 -9.14
C THR A 60 -3.80 4.64 -10.32
N GLY A 61 -2.77 4.90 -11.13
CA GLY A 61 -2.40 4.06 -12.25
C GLY A 61 -2.04 2.65 -11.82
N LEU A 62 -1.33 2.50 -10.71
CA LEU A 62 -0.94 1.19 -10.20
C LEU A 62 -2.12 0.44 -9.56
N LEU A 63 -3.03 1.12 -8.85
CA LEU A 63 -4.30 0.53 -8.38
C LEU A 63 -5.18 0.06 -9.54
N ALA A 64 -5.34 0.89 -10.58
CA ALA A 64 -6.06 0.52 -11.79
C ALA A 64 -5.41 -0.68 -12.49
N GLY A 65 -4.07 -0.69 -12.57
CA GLY A 65 -3.29 -1.82 -13.07
C GLY A 65 -3.50 -3.10 -12.26
N CYS A 66 -3.55 -3.02 -10.93
CA CYS A 66 -3.84 -4.16 -10.07
C CYS A 66 -5.25 -4.72 -10.31
N LEU A 67 -6.26 -3.85 -10.43
CA LEU A 67 -7.62 -4.27 -10.73
C LEU A 67 -7.73 -4.94 -12.10
N TYR A 68 -7.05 -4.38 -13.11
CA TYR A 68 -6.95 -4.97 -14.44
C TYR A 68 -6.22 -6.32 -14.44
N ALA A 69 -5.13 -6.45 -13.68
CA ALA A 69 -4.38 -7.70 -13.55
C ALA A 69 -5.24 -8.81 -12.92
N VAL A 70 -6.02 -8.48 -11.89
CA VAL A 70 -6.94 -9.45 -11.25
C VAL A 70 -8.13 -9.79 -12.15
N SER A 71 -8.57 -8.87 -13.02
CA SER A 71 -9.69 -9.12 -13.92
C SER A 71 -9.31 -9.94 -15.16
N HIS A 72 -8.06 -9.87 -15.63
CA HIS A 72 -7.64 -10.47 -16.89
C HIS A 72 -6.62 -11.60 -16.77
N PHE A 73 -5.81 -11.64 -15.71
CA PHE A 73 -4.80 -12.67 -15.52
C PHE A 73 -5.14 -13.55 -14.32
N SER A 74 -5.05 -14.87 -14.53
CA SER A 74 -4.96 -15.81 -13.41
C SER A 74 -3.67 -15.50 -12.65
N VAL A 75 -3.86 -15.06 -11.41
CA VAL A 75 -2.78 -14.56 -10.58
C VAL A 75 -1.70 -15.63 -10.42
N SER A 76 -0.48 -15.30 -10.85
CA SER A 76 0.61 -16.26 -10.97
C SER A 76 1.16 -16.69 -9.61
N ARG A 77 1.87 -17.83 -9.58
CA ARG A 77 2.66 -18.33 -8.43
C ARG A 77 3.71 -17.35 -7.91
N LEU A 78 3.93 -16.21 -8.58
CA LEU A 78 4.90 -15.19 -8.20
C LEU A 78 4.35 -14.16 -7.19
N ILE A 79 3.04 -14.03 -7.01
CA ILE A 79 2.47 -13.06 -6.06
C ILE A 79 2.94 -13.25 -4.61
N PRO A 80 3.01 -14.48 -4.06
CA PRO A 80 3.55 -14.70 -2.72
C PRO A 80 5.02 -14.25 -2.60
N LEU A 81 5.81 -14.42 -3.65
CA LEU A 81 7.20 -13.96 -3.69
C LEU A 81 7.29 -12.43 -3.64
N PHE A 82 6.51 -11.74 -4.48
CA PHE A 82 6.46 -10.27 -4.46
C PHE A 82 5.92 -9.71 -3.14
N LEU A 83 4.94 -10.40 -2.53
CA LEU A 83 4.40 -10.05 -1.22
C LEU A 83 5.48 -10.12 -0.14
N LEU A 84 6.27 -11.19 -0.11
CA LEU A 84 7.38 -11.34 0.84
C LEU A 84 8.43 -10.24 0.66
N VAL A 85 8.87 -9.99 -0.57
CA VAL A 85 9.85 -8.94 -0.88
C VAL A 85 9.33 -7.57 -0.44
N SER A 86 8.06 -7.28 -0.74
CA SER A 86 7.44 -6.00 -0.38
C SER A 86 7.26 -5.87 1.13
N GLY A 87 6.83 -6.94 1.82
CA GLY A 87 6.69 -6.96 3.27
C GLY A 87 8.00 -6.73 4.00
N ILE A 88 9.09 -7.37 3.55
CA ILE A 88 10.44 -7.15 4.08
C ILE A 88 10.88 -5.69 3.83
N SER A 89 10.67 -5.19 2.61
CA SER A 89 11.00 -3.81 2.26
C SER A 89 10.26 -2.80 3.15
N ILE A 90 8.96 -3.02 3.39
CA ILE A 90 8.16 -2.18 4.29
C ILE A 90 8.68 -2.29 5.73
N ALA A 91 9.01 -3.49 6.21
CA ALA A 91 9.46 -3.69 7.58
C ALA A 91 10.81 -3.01 7.89
N ILE A 92 11.74 -3.02 6.94
CA ILE A 92 13.07 -2.38 7.08
C ILE A 92 12.95 -0.86 6.96
N ASN A 93 12.09 -0.37 6.06
CA ASN A 93 12.05 1.04 5.70
C ASN A 93 10.95 1.86 6.39
N SER A 94 10.05 1.19 7.11
CA SER A 94 9.08 1.84 7.98
C SER A 94 9.68 2.09 9.38
N PRO A 95 9.42 3.25 10.00
CA PRO A 95 8.76 4.43 9.46
C PRO A 95 9.78 5.24 8.67
N ILE A 96 9.35 5.79 7.54
CA ILE A 96 10.18 6.72 6.79
C ILE A 96 10.36 7.98 7.64
N ASP A 97 11.58 8.22 8.11
CA ASP A 97 11.96 9.43 8.86
C ASP A 97 11.63 10.68 8.04
N HIS A 98 10.73 11.51 8.54
CA HIS A 98 10.57 12.87 8.06
C HIS A 98 11.50 13.80 8.83
N GLU A 99 12.51 14.32 8.14
CA GLU A 99 13.54 15.26 8.59
C GLU A 99 12.97 16.57 9.22
N ASN A 100 11.66 16.83 9.14
CA ASN A 100 11.04 18.13 9.47
C ASN A 100 9.87 18.09 10.47
N LYS A 101 9.64 16.97 11.17
CA LYS A 101 8.73 16.94 12.33
C LYS A 101 9.35 16.03 13.38
N ARG A 102 9.88 16.61 14.47
CA ARG A 102 10.42 15.86 15.61
C ARG A 102 9.27 15.06 16.26
N LEU A 103 8.97 13.88 15.73
CA LEU A 103 8.30 12.85 16.51
C LEU A 103 9.32 12.31 17.51
N THR A 104 8.91 12.11 18.74
CA THR A 104 9.75 11.45 19.73
C THR A 104 10.11 10.04 19.26
N GLU A 105 11.32 9.55 19.54
CA GLU A 105 11.78 8.19 19.16
C GLU A 105 10.75 7.09 19.55
N GLN A 106 10.01 7.31 20.64
CA GLN A 106 8.93 6.42 21.10
C GLN A 106 7.75 6.32 20.12
N GLU A 107 7.35 7.44 19.48
CA GLU A 107 6.25 7.44 18.51
C GLU A 107 6.68 6.78 17.20
N LYS A 108 7.93 6.99 16.78
CA LYS A 108 8.54 6.34 15.62
C LYS A 108 8.54 4.83 15.78
N MET A 109 9.02 4.32 16.92
CA MET A 109 8.98 2.89 17.23
C MET A 109 7.54 2.34 17.24
N ARG A 110 6.56 3.12 17.73
CA ARG A 110 5.15 2.72 17.75
C ARG A 110 4.55 2.62 16.34
N TYR A 111 4.84 3.58 15.46
CA TYR A 111 4.38 3.56 14.07
C TYR A 111 5.02 2.43 13.26
N GLN A 112 6.32 2.16 13.48
CA GLN A 112 7.01 1.04 12.88
C GLN A 112 6.34 -0.28 13.25
N ARG A 113 6.15 -0.49 14.56
CA ARG A 113 5.54 -1.71 15.07
C ARG A 113 4.11 -1.88 14.55
N THR A 114 3.35 -0.80 14.46
CA THR A 114 1.99 -0.82 13.90
C THR A 114 2.01 -1.22 12.41
N THR A 115 2.94 -0.67 11.63
CA THR A 115 3.08 -1.00 10.20
C THR A 115 3.48 -2.46 9.99
N ILE A 116 4.43 -2.96 10.77
CA ILE A 116 4.85 -4.37 10.74
C ILE A 116 3.68 -5.29 11.10
N VAL A 117 2.95 -4.96 12.17
CA VAL A 117 1.75 -5.73 12.59
C VAL A 117 0.70 -5.74 11.48
N LEU A 118 0.48 -4.62 10.78
CA LEU A 118 -0.46 -4.55 9.66
C LEU A 118 -0.01 -5.39 8.45
N VAL A 119 1.28 -5.38 8.11
CA VAL A 119 1.84 -6.23 7.05
C VAL A 119 1.68 -7.71 7.41
N LEU A 120 2.03 -8.09 8.64
CA LEU A 120 1.88 -9.46 9.12
C LEU A 120 0.41 -9.91 9.12
N ALA A 121 -0.51 -9.04 9.55
CA ALA A 121 -1.94 -9.30 9.51
C ALA A 121 -2.44 -9.48 8.07
N ALA A 122 -2.00 -8.63 7.13
CA ALA A 122 -2.37 -8.75 5.72
C ALA A 122 -1.81 -10.05 5.08
N CYS A 123 -0.57 -10.43 5.40
CA CYS A 123 0.00 -11.71 5.00
C CYS A 123 -0.78 -12.90 5.56
N PHE A 124 -1.15 -12.85 6.84
CA PHE A 124 -1.95 -13.90 7.47
C PHE A 124 -3.32 -14.04 6.79
N VAL A 125 -4.03 -12.94 6.56
CA VAL A 125 -5.31 -12.93 5.84
C VAL A 125 -5.16 -13.48 4.43
N SER A 126 -4.11 -13.10 3.71
CA SER A 126 -3.82 -13.61 2.36
C SER A 126 -3.61 -15.14 2.38
N VAL A 127 -2.84 -15.67 3.34
CA VAL A 127 -2.61 -17.12 3.47
C VAL A 127 -3.91 -17.86 3.81
N VAL A 128 -4.68 -17.37 4.78
CA VAL A 128 -5.98 -17.98 5.16
C VAL A 128 -6.93 -18.03 3.98
N MET A 129 -7.06 -16.93 3.23
CA MET A 129 -7.92 -16.90 2.03
C MET A 129 -7.45 -17.86 0.94
N ASN A 130 -6.13 -18.04 0.77
CA ASN A 130 -5.58 -19.00 -0.18
C ASN A 130 -5.88 -20.45 0.25
N VAL A 131 -5.79 -20.77 1.55
CA VAL A 131 -6.12 -22.10 2.08
C VAL A 131 -7.61 -22.41 1.93
N MET A 132 -8.48 -21.41 2.08
CA MET A 132 -9.93 -21.54 1.88
C MET A 132 -10.34 -21.63 0.40
N GLY A 133 -9.40 -21.55 -0.55
CA GLY A 133 -9.68 -21.59 -1.99
C GLY A 133 -10.10 -20.25 -2.60
N TYR A 134 -10.11 -19.17 -1.82
CA TYR A 134 -10.41 -17.81 -2.27
C TYR A 134 -9.19 -17.11 -2.88
N ASN A 135 -8.54 -17.76 -3.85
CA ASN A 135 -7.26 -17.32 -4.43
C ASN A 135 -7.33 -15.91 -5.04
N ARG A 136 -8.47 -15.55 -5.64
CA ARG A 136 -8.71 -14.20 -6.19
C ARG A 136 -8.64 -13.13 -5.11
N TYR A 137 -9.31 -13.33 -3.98
CA TYR A 137 -9.31 -12.38 -2.87
C TYR A 137 -7.98 -12.34 -2.11
N SER A 138 -7.33 -13.50 -1.95
CA SER A 138 -5.97 -13.58 -1.40
C SER A 138 -4.98 -12.71 -2.20
N SER A 139 -5.11 -12.76 -3.53
CA SER A 139 -4.30 -11.98 -4.46
C SER A 139 -4.56 -10.48 -4.35
N CYS A 140 -5.82 -10.07 -4.17
CA CYS A 140 -6.18 -8.67 -3.93
C CYS A 140 -5.50 -8.10 -2.68
N VAL A 141 -5.54 -8.86 -1.57
CA VAL A 141 -4.87 -8.46 -0.32
C VAL A 141 -3.35 -8.35 -0.53
N ALA A 142 -2.75 -9.34 -1.19
CA ALA A 142 -1.32 -9.35 -1.48
C ALA A 142 -0.90 -8.15 -2.35
N LEU A 143 -1.68 -7.83 -3.39
CA LEU A 143 -1.44 -6.70 -4.28
C LEU A 143 -1.47 -5.36 -3.55
N GLY A 144 -2.37 -5.17 -2.58
CA GLY A 144 -2.40 -3.94 -1.77
C GLY A 144 -1.13 -3.73 -0.93
N VAL A 145 -0.55 -4.81 -0.41
CA VAL A 145 0.74 -4.77 0.31
C VAL A 145 1.91 -4.51 -0.66
N ILE A 146 1.94 -5.24 -1.79
CA ILE A 146 2.99 -5.08 -2.83
C ILE A 146 3.01 -3.64 -3.34
N LEU A 147 1.84 -3.12 -3.68
CA LEU A 147 1.63 -1.74 -4.10
C LEU A 147 2.22 -0.74 -3.10
N THR A 148 2.02 -0.98 -1.81
CA THR A 148 2.58 -0.11 -0.76
C THR A 148 4.11 -0.16 -0.75
N GLY A 149 4.70 -1.35 -0.88
CA GLY A 149 6.15 -1.53 -0.96
C GLY A 149 6.76 -0.83 -2.18
N VAL A 150 6.14 -0.98 -3.36
CA VAL A 150 6.57 -0.33 -4.60
C VAL A 150 6.59 1.19 -4.46
N LEU A 151 5.57 1.78 -3.82
CA LEU A 151 5.52 3.23 -3.59
C LEU A 151 6.54 3.72 -2.55
N GLN A 152 7.08 2.84 -1.70
CA GLN A 152 8.15 3.17 -0.78
C GLN A 152 9.55 3.11 -1.42
N LEU A 153 9.73 2.35 -2.52
CA LEU A 153 11.02 2.22 -3.23
C LEU A 153 11.71 3.55 -3.59
N PRO A 154 11.02 4.56 -4.16
CA PRO A 154 11.65 5.84 -4.50
C PRO A 154 12.26 6.55 -3.28
N VAL A 155 11.69 6.31 -2.09
CA VAL A 155 12.18 6.91 -0.83
C VAL A 155 13.44 6.22 -0.36
N ILE A 156 13.44 4.89 -0.45
CA ILE A 156 14.58 4.05 -0.08
C ILE A 156 15.78 4.40 -0.96
N ILE A 157 15.56 4.51 -2.28
CA ILE A 157 16.58 4.89 -3.25
C ILE A 157 17.13 6.29 -2.91
N ARG A 158 16.27 7.26 -2.58
CA ARG A 158 16.73 8.59 -2.13
C ARG A 158 17.53 8.57 -0.84
N LYS A 159 17.22 7.67 0.10
CA LYS A 159 17.94 7.51 1.37
C LYS A 159 19.32 6.89 1.15
N ILE A 160 19.45 5.96 0.21
CA ILE A 160 20.73 5.32 -0.15
C ILE A 160 21.64 6.27 -0.96
N MET A 161 21.06 7.14 -1.79
CA MET A 161 21.81 8.11 -2.62
C MET A 161 22.24 9.40 -1.87
N ARG A 162 21.88 9.55 -0.59
CA ARG A 162 22.34 10.64 0.28
C ARG A 162 23.45 10.15 1.18
#